data_AF-A0A506UD35-F1
#
_entry.id   AF-A0A506UD35-F1
#
_cell.length_a   1.000
_cell.length_b   1.000
_cell.length_c   1.000
_cell.angle_alpha   90.00
_cell.angle_beta   90.00
_cell.angle_gamma   90.00
#
_symmetry.space_group_name_H-M   'P 1'
#
loop_
_entity.id
_entity.type
_entity.pdbx_description
1 polymer ?
#
loop_
_entity_poly.entity_id
_entity_poly.type
_entity_poly.pdbx_seq_one_letter_code
_entity_poly.pdbx_strand_id
1 'polypeptide(L)'
;MESVTEFRLLAKFVLACQNLKISEAAAGQGLRTSTLSTALKTLETRIGMSLFSRQGGHLGLLSSAFWLYRDACHILQLEHQARHYAGRATSLPLEKLVVDIDLSFAIGRLSKAVDRAIHRMGTIAPQTLIDCRFADIRSRHSDSEAGLYERIPRELTAQIDIFSYPEIEMSDYAFAEVLYSDPWVSVSASAGDAPPNIVTDRLAVTRMRPALANAIARYVELNGLGNQLSMIDADPHDLGQLLVDNPHLRFLLPASILSARMGLHQAEATPLNPPLTSNVGARISGALSGRAQTFLRLVKENLAAPEDNIVFEPEATMRQIQLFNLACRSGGISAAARVANLSQPSVSAQLQKLEESVGRALFTRRSDGSSISEAGDRLLPFTLEIEAREAAMLRLSRDIAAHTQAIVSVGTLPSSGHDSALTARVAEMATRIHDLNPHWRLEISEASNTTLNERVRSGTLNLAIVGMAGPKVGRIALGPSEPLSVIANPDVNLGSGPTLTLEEVCRLPLVMGSRHLSIHQSVMAAVRARHLRLQPAVEVGSLPLAIAMARRAPLCTVLPASSVRRDVAEGRLKTMPIAAEDISGQLSVIFSMDRALSTAERAIIQALIASFAEPQTEQDRPSHDGSLLGND
;
A
#
# COMPACT_ATOMS: atom_id res chain seq x y z
N MET A 1 8.13 20.72 -19.04
CA MET A 1 6.98 19.93 -18.53
C MET A 1 6.59 18.92 -19.59
N GLU A 2 7.12 17.71 -19.52
CA GLU A 2 6.48 16.57 -20.19
C GLU A 2 5.41 16.05 -19.23
N SER A 3 4.17 15.98 -19.70
CA SER A 3 3.07 15.44 -18.88
C SER A 3 3.33 13.97 -18.59
N VAL A 4 3.31 13.61 -17.30
CA VAL A 4 3.60 12.25 -16.84
C VAL A 4 2.50 11.27 -17.31
N THR A 5 1.27 11.75 -17.54
CA THR A 5 0.17 10.90 -18.00
C THR A 5 -0.53 11.52 -19.20
N GLU A 6 -0.46 10.85 -20.36
CA GLU A 6 -1.34 11.19 -21.49
C GLU A 6 -2.67 10.46 -21.31
N PHE A 7 -3.80 11.13 -21.55
CA PHE A 7 -5.13 10.51 -21.47
C PHE A 7 -5.24 9.24 -22.33
N ARG A 8 -4.56 9.20 -23.48
CA ARG A 8 -4.51 8.00 -24.33
C ARG A 8 -3.80 6.82 -23.65
N LEU A 9 -2.79 7.06 -22.82
CA LEU A 9 -2.16 6.00 -22.03
C LEU A 9 -3.11 5.47 -20.95
N LEU A 10 -3.83 6.37 -20.27
CA LEU A 10 -4.86 5.99 -19.30
C LEU A 10 -6.01 5.20 -19.96
N ALA A 11 -6.49 5.64 -21.12
CA ALA A 11 -7.55 4.96 -21.87
C ALA A 11 -7.12 3.54 -22.29
N LYS A 12 -5.89 3.38 -22.78
CA LYS A 12 -5.31 2.07 -23.12
C LYS A 12 -5.15 1.18 -21.89
N PHE A 13 -4.77 1.75 -20.75
CA PHE A 13 -4.68 1.05 -19.48
C PHE A 13 -6.03 0.55 -19.00
N VAL A 14 -7.05 1.42 -18.97
CA VAL A 14 -8.43 1.06 -18.63
C VAL A 14 -8.96 -0.05 -19.54
N LEU A 15 -8.70 0.03 -20.84
CA LEU A 15 -9.05 -1.03 -21.78
C LEU A 15 -8.31 -2.33 -21.47
N ALA A 16 -7.02 -2.27 -21.14
CA ALA A 16 -6.23 -3.44 -20.76
C ALA A 16 -6.70 -4.08 -19.44
N CYS A 17 -7.16 -3.30 -18.46
CA CYS A 17 -7.75 -3.85 -17.22
C CYS A 17 -9.06 -4.57 -17.46
N GLN A 18 -9.84 -4.09 -18.42
CA GLN A 18 -11.07 -4.73 -18.86
C GLN A 18 -10.79 -5.90 -19.84
N ASN A 19 -9.51 -6.13 -20.20
CA ASN A 19 -8.77 -7.12 -21.04
C ASN A 19 -8.24 -8.48 -20.44
N LEU A 20 -8.47 -9.72 -20.96
CA LEU A 20 -7.91 -11.00 -20.43
C LEU A 20 -6.60 -11.22 -21.18
N LYS A 21 -6.73 -11.14 -22.51
CA LYS A 21 -5.63 -11.21 -23.45
C LYS A 21 -5.36 -9.81 -23.97
N ILE A 22 -4.08 -9.49 -24.07
CA ILE A 22 -3.64 -8.24 -24.68
C ILE A 22 -4.04 -8.14 -26.16
N SER A 23 -4.23 -9.27 -26.84
CA SER A 23 -4.72 -9.33 -28.23
C SER A 23 -6.14 -8.81 -28.38
N GLU A 24 -7.04 -9.17 -27.46
CA GLU A 24 -8.42 -8.69 -27.45
C GLU A 24 -8.48 -7.20 -27.12
N ALA A 25 -7.70 -6.80 -26.11
CA ALA A 25 -7.52 -5.40 -25.74
C ALA A 25 -7.07 -4.54 -26.93
N ALA A 26 -6.08 -5.03 -27.67
CA ALA A 26 -5.54 -4.32 -28.83
C ALA A 26 -6.53 -4.28 -30.00
N ALA A 27 -7.23 -5.38 -30.27
CA ALA A 27 -8.26 -5.46 -31.30
C ALA A 27 -9.41 -4.47 -31.05
N GLY A 28 -9.82 -4.28 -29.79
CA GLY A 28 -10.88 -3.34 -29.41
C GLY A 28 -10.61 -1.87 -29.73
N GLN A 29 -9.36 -1.49 -30.03
CA GLN A 29 -8.98 -0.15 -30.51
C GLN A 29 -8.28 -0.17 -31.88
N GLY A 30 -8.34 -1.29 -32.62
CA GLY A 30 -7.64 -1.42 -33.91
C GLY A 30 -6.11 -1.28 -33.80
N LEU A 31 -5.54 -1.59 -32.64
CA LEU A 31 -4.10 -1.48 -32.35
C LEU A 31 -3.38 -2.81 -32.59
N ARG A 32 -2.07 -2.73 -32.87
CA ARG A 32 -1.19 -3.90 -32.76
C ARG A 32 -0.91 -4.20 -31.30
N THR A 33 -0.83 -5.49 -30.94
CA THR A 33 -0.51 -5.95 -29.58
C THR A 33 0.78 -5.34 -29.03
N SER A 34 1.82 -5.24 -29.86
CA SER A 34 3.10 -4.61 -29.51
C SER A 34 2.95 -3.13 -29.14
N THR A 35 2.02 -2.42 -29.79
CA THR A 35 1.74 -1.00 -29.54
C THR A 35 1.08 -0.82 -28.17
N LEU A 36 0.12 -1.69 -27.83
CA LEU A 36 -0.52 -1.69 -26.52
C LEU A 36 0.47 -2.07 -25.41
N SER A 37 1.25 -3.15 -25.59
CA SER A 37 2.32 -3.53 -24.64
C SER A 37 3.27 -2.39 -24.34
N THR A 38 3.72 -1.69 -25.38
CA THR A 38 4.65 -0.55 -25.24
C THR A 38 4.00 0.59 -24.47
N ALA A 39 2.73 0.89 -24.73
CA ALA A 39 1.98 1.91 -24.01
C ALA A 39 1.83 1.57 -22.51
N LEU A 40 1.46 0.33 -22.18
CA LEU A 40 1.33 -0.12 -20.79
C LEU A 40 2.68 -0.07 -20.05
N LYS A 41 3.76 -0.53 -20.69
CA LYS A 41 5.11 -0.46 -20.10
C LYS A 41 5.58 0.99 -19.89
N THR A 42 5.22 1.88 -20.82
CA THR A 42 5.48 3.33 -20.70
C THR A 42 4.74 3.89 -19.49
N LEU A 43 3.46 3.54 -19.31
CA LEU A 43 2.68 3.97 -18.14
C LEU A 43 3.33 3.48 -16.85
N GLU A 44 3.58 2.17 -16.70
CA GLU A 44 4.24 1.56 -15.53
C GLU A 44 5.57 2.25 -15.18
N THR A 45 6.40 2.54 -16.19
CA THR A 45 7.68 3.23 -16.00
C THR A 45 7.49 4.65 -15.46
N ARG A 46 6.48 5.37 -15.94
CA ARG A 46 6.22 6.76 -15.54
C ARG A 46 5.63 6.88 -14.13
N ILE A 47 4.81 5.93 -13.72
CA ILE A 47 4.24 5.87 -12.37
C ILE A 47 5.14 5.13 -11.37
N GLY A 48 6.23 4.50 -11.84
CA GLY A 48 7.20 3.81 -11.00
C GLY A 48 6.68 2.53 -10.34
N MET A 49 5.67 1.87 -10.91
CA MET A 49 5.10 0.64 -10.34
C MET A 49 4.65 -0.33 -11.44
N SER A 50 4.73 -1.62 -11.14
CA SER A 50 4.12 -2.66 -11.99
C SER A 50 2.61 -2.66 -11.76
N LEU A 51 1.85 -2.73 -12.85
CA LEU A 51 0.38 -2.80 -12.82
C LEU A 51 -0.10 -4.18 -13.25
N PHE A 52 0.67 -4.87 -14.09
CA PHE A 52 0.29 -6.17 -14.63
C PHE A 52 1.36 -7.24 -14.36
N SER A 53 0.92 -8.46 -14.06
CA SER A 53 1.72 -9.67 -14.23
C SER A 53 1.54 -10.21 -15.65
N ARG A 54 2.62 -10.72 -16.26
CA ARG A 54 2.63 -11.16 -17.66
C ARG A 54 3.05 -12.62 -17.73
N GLN A 55 2.13 -13.53 -18.00
CA GLN A 55 2.41 -14.96 -18.19
C GLN A 55 1.62 -15.51 -19.38
N GLY A 56 2.30 -16.16 -20.33
CA GLY A 56 1.66 -16.89 -21.44
C GLY A 56 0.67 -16.07 -22.30
N GLY A 57 0.91 -14.77 -22.49
CA GLY A 57 0.02 -13.86 -23.24
C GLY A 57 -1.20 -13.33 -22.47
N HIS A 58 -1.38 -13.75 -21.22
CA HIS A 58 -2.40 -13.24 -20.30
C HIS A 58 -1.85 -12.04 -19.51
N LEU A 59 -2.73 -11.09 -19.22
CA LEU A 59 -2.48 -9.94 -18.35
C LEU A 59 -3.18 -10.19 -17.01
N GLY A 60 -2.42 -10.54 -15.97
CA GLY A 60 -2.93 -10.53 -14.60
C GLY A 60 -2.86 -9.12 -14.03
N LEU A 61 -3.87 -8.70 -13.28
CA LEU A 61 -3.88 -7.41 -12.58
C LEU A 61 -3.19 -7.54 -11.22
N LEU A 62 -2.32 -6.59 -10.90
CA LEU A 62 -1.77 -6.43 -9.55
C LEU A 62 -2.66 -5.49 -8.74
N SER A 63 -2.58 -5.54 -7.40
CA SER A 63 -3.40 -4.69 -6.53
C SER A 63 -3.25 -3.19 -6.82
N SER A 64 -2.04 -2.78 -7.25
CA SER A 64 -1.73 -1.42 -7.72
C SER A 64 -2.60 -0.94 -8.90
N ALA A 65 -3.06 -1.86 -9.75
CA ALA A 65 -3.88 -1.52 -10.92
C ALA A 65 -5.31 -1.14 -10.55
N PHE A 66 -5.89 -1.67 -9.48
CA PHE A 66 -7.28 -1.35 -9.09
C PHE A 66 -7.45 0.11 -8.70
N TRP A 67 -6.52 0.63 -7.90
CA TRP A 67 -6.51 2.03 -7.52
C TRP A 67 -6.38 2.94 -8.76
N LEU A 68 -5.41 2.66 -9.63
CA LEU A 68 -5.18 3.47 -10.83
C LEU A 68 -6.36 3.38 -11.81
N TYR A 69 -6.99 2.22 -11.92
CA TYR A 69 -8.14 2.00 -12.81
C TYR A 69 -9.27 2.99 -12.50
N ARG A 70 -9.62 3.15 -11.22
CA ARG A 70 -10.70 4.05 -10.82
C ARG A 70 -10.37 5.51 -11.07
N ASP A 71 -9.18 5.95 -10.68
CA ASP A 71 -8.74 7.34 -10.91
C ASP A 71 -8.62 7.64 -12.41
N ALA A 72 -8.16 6.68 -13.22
CA ALA A 72 -8.12 6.80 -14.67
C ALA A 72 -9.52 6.94 -15.27
N CYS A 73 -10.49 6.10 -14.85
CA CYS A 73 -11.88 6.22 -15.28
C CYS A 73 -12.46 7.60 -14.96
N HIS A 74 -12.26 8.10 -13.74
CA HIS A 74 -12.76 9.42 -13.34
C HIS A 74 -12.17 10.55 -14.17
N ILE A 75 -10.84 10.55 -14.39
CA ILE A 75 -10.17 11.57 -15.21
C ILE A 75 -10.70 11.55 -16.65
N LEU A 76 -10.86 10.36 -17.24
CA LEU A 76 -11.35 10.21 -18.62
C LEU A 76 -12.84 10.57 -18.76
N GLN A 77 -13.66 10.25 -17.74
CA GLN A 77 -15.06 10.66 -17.69
C GLN A 77 -15.18 12.19 -17.59
N LEU A 78 -14.36 12.83 -16.76
CA LEU A 78 -14.32 14.30 -16.65
C LEU A 78 -13.90 14.97 -17.95
N GLU A 79 -12.88 14.45 -18.64
CA GLU A 79 -12.46 14.97 -19.95
C GLU A 79 -13.59 14.86 -20.99
N HIS A 80 -14.23 13.70 -21.07
CA HIS A 80 -15.36 13.45 -21.97
C HIS A 80 -16.52 14.39 -21.70
N GLN A 81 -16.89 14.54 -20.42
CA GLN A 81 -17.97 15.42 -19.99
C GLN A 81 -17.67 16.90 -20.23
N ALA A 82 -16.44 17.34 -19.91
CA ALA A 82 -16.00 18.71 -20.08
C ALA A 82 -16.11 19.16 -21.54
N ARG A 83 -15.69 18.29 -22.47
CA ARG A 83 -15.78 18.52 -23.92
C ARG A 83 -17.23 18.73 -24.36
N HIS A 84 -18.13 17.85 -23.95
CA HIS A 84 -19.56 17.95 -24.29
C HIS A 84 -20.25 19.15 -23.63
N TYR A 85 -19.89 19.51 -22.39
CA TYR A 85 -20.48 20.63 -21.67
C TYR A 85 -20.02 21.98 -22.24
N ALA A 86 -18.70 22.18 -22.40
CA ALA A 86 -18.14 23.42 -22.92
C ALA A 86 -18.57 23.68 -24.38
N GLY A 87 -18.72 22.61 -25.17
CA GLY A 87 -19.15 22.65 -26.57
C GLY A 87 -20.60 23.10 -26.80
N ARG A 88 -21.46 23.15 -25.76
CA ARG A 88 -22.87 23.56 -25.94
C ARG A 88 -23.00 25.04 -26.33
N ALA A 89 -24.02 25.34 -27.13
CA ALA A 89 -24.36 26.71 -27.49
C ALA A 89 -24.93 27.50 -26.31
N THR A 90 -25.77 26.87 -25.48
CA THR A 90 -26.45 27.49 -24.34
C THR A 90 -25.76 27.14 -23.02
N SER A 91 -25.58 28.13 -22.15
CA SER A 91 -25.12 27.92 -20.78
C SER A 91 -26.25 27.34 -19.92
N LEU A 92 -26.02 26.16 -19.35
CA LEU A 92 -26.87 25.54 -18.35
C LEU A 92 -26.10 25.47 -17.04
N PRO A 93 -26.73 25.70 -15.87
CA PRO A 93 -26.03 25.56 -14.60
C PRO A 93 -25.56 24.12 -14.40
N LEU A 94 -24.44 23.94 -13.71
CA LEU A 94 -23.96 22.63 -13.32
C LEU A 94 -24.89 22.01 -12.26
N GLU A 95 -25.23 20.75 -12.48
CA GLU A 95 -26.01 19.90 -11.60
C GLU A 95 -25.07 18.85 -10.97
N LYS A 96 -25.42 18.32 -9.80
CA LYS A 96 -24.66 17.26 -9.12
C LYS A 96 -25.54 16.07 -8.76
N LEU A 97 -25.07 14.87 -9.08
CA LEU A 97 -25.57 13.62 -8.51
C LEU A 97 -24.49 13.02 -7.61
N VAL A 98 -24.78 12.87 -6.33
CA VAL A 98 -23.96 12.07 -5.41
C VAL A 98 -24.48 10.64 -5.46
N VAL A 99 -23.62 9.68 -5.78
CA VAL A 99 -23.97 8.26 -5.86
C VAL A 99 -23.16 7.52 -4.81
N ASP A 100 -23.77 7.28 -3.66
CA ASP A 100 -23.18 6.53 -2.57
C ASP A 100 -23.51 5.04 -2.75
N ILE A 101 -22.48 4.23 -2.96
CA ILE A 101 -22.58 2.80 -3.18
C ILE A 101 -22.07 2.11 -1.92
N ASP A 102 -22.99 1.62 -1.09
CA ASP A 102 -22.68 0.94 0.17
C ASP A 102 -22.25 -0.52 -0.05
N LEU A 103 -21.36 -0.74 -1.01
CA LEU A 103 -20.87 -2.02 -1.44
C LEU A 103 -19.39 -1.89 -1.85
N SER A 104 -18.62 -2.92 -1.55
CA SER A 104 -17.18 -2.97 -1.80
C SER A 104 -16.91 -3.65 -3.14
N PHE A 105 -16.66 -2.87 -4.20
CA PHE A 105 -16.34 -3.39 -5.53
C PHE A 105 -15.10 -2.71 -6.10
N ALA A 106 -14.09 -3.48 -6.51
CA ALA A 106 -12.96 -2.96 -7.27
C ALA A 106 -13.25 -2.94 -8.78
N ILE A 107 -13.70 -4.07 -9.35
CA ILE A 107 -14.14 -4.24 -10.75
C ILE A 107 -15.17 -5.38 -10.76
N GLY A 108 -16.44 -5.08 -11.06
CA GLY A 108 -17.54 -6.05 -11.09
C GLY A 108 -18.64 -5.62 -12.05
N ARG A 109 -19.65 -6.47 -12.28
CA ARG A 109 -20.77 -6.18 -13.19
C ARG A 109 -21.46 -4.86 -12.84
N LEU A 110 -21.70 -4.61 -11.56
CA LEU A 110 -22.30 -3.36 -11.10
C LEU A 110 -21.39 -2.15 -11.33
N SER A 111 -20.10 -2.24 -10.99
CA SER A 111 -19.14 -1.16 -11.23
C SER A 111 -19.06 -0.78 -12.71
N LYS A 112 -18.99 -1.78 -13.60
CA LYS A 112 -19.01 -1.54 -15.06
C LYS A 112 -20.32 -0.90 -15.51
N ALA A 113 -21.46 -1.36 -15.00
CA ALA A 113 -22.76 -0.80 -15.35
C ALA A 113 -22.90 0.66 -14.91
N VAL A 114 -22.38 1.00 -13.72
CA VAL A 114 -22.29 2.37 -13.19
C VAL A 114 -21.36 3.22 -14.04
N ASP A 115 -20.14 2.78 -14.32
CA ASP A 115 -19.19 3.54 -15.15
C ASP A 115 -19.73 3.78 -16.57
N ARG A 116 -20.42 2.80 -17.17
CA ARG A 116 -21.11 2.95 -18.47
C ARG A 116 -22.25 3.97 -18.39
N ALA A 117 -22.99 3.99 -17.28
CA ALA A 117 -24.05 4.97 -17.07
C ALA A 117 -23.48 6.38 -16.92
N ILE A 118 -22.38 6.55 -16.19
CA ILE A 118 -21.66 7.83 -16.07
C ILE A 118 -21.19 8.30 -17.45
N HIS A 119 -20.55 7.42 -18.22
CA HIS A 119 -20.06 7.76 -19.56
C HIS A 119 -21.21 8.21 -20.50
N ARG A 120 -22.35 7.50 -20.51
CA ARG A 120 -23.54 7.89 -21.28
C ARG A 120 -24.15 9.21 -20.80
N MET A 121 -24.18 9.46 -19.49
CA MET A 121 -24.64 10.72 -18.92
C MET A 121 -23.80 11.91 -19.36
N GLY A 122 -22.48 11.72 -19.51
CA GLY A 122 -21.57 12.74 -20.04
C GLY A 122 -21.94 13.25 -21.44
N THR A 123 -22.71 12.48 -22.22
CA THR A 123 -23.23 12.91 -23.53
C THR A 123 -24.68 13.40 -23.46
N ILE A 124 -25.55 12.71 -22.71
CA ILE A 124 -27.00 13.02 -22.65
C ILE A 124 -27.26 14.28 -21.80
N ALA A 125 -26.56 14.41 -20.68
CA ALA A 125 -26.71 15.48 -19.70
C ALA A 125 -25.33 15.95 -19.20
N PRO A 126 -24.48 16.52 -20.09
CA PRO A 126 -23.12 16.93 -19.75
C PRO A 126 -23.04 17.96 -18.61
N GLN A 127 -24.12 18.68 -18.31
CA GLN A 127 -24.19 19.59 -17.16
C GLN A 127 -24.30 18.88 -15.81
N THR A 128 -24.64 17.59 -15.79
CA THR A 128 -24.84 16.79 -14.57
C THR A 128 -23.56 16.06 -14.20
N LEU A 129 -22.85 16.60 -13.22
CA LEU A 129 -21.65 15.98 -12.65
C LEU A 129 -22.03 14.83 -11.72
N ILE A 130 -21.42 13.67 -11.92
CA ILE A 130 -21.66 12.48 -11.09
C ILE A 130 -20.45 12.29 -10.17
N ASP A 131 -20.72 12.27 -8.86
CA ASP A 131 -19.76 12.04 -7.79
C ASP A 131 -20.05 10.65 -7.20
N CYS A 132 -19.32 9.64 -7.65
CA CYS A 132 -19.57 8.24 -7.31
C CYS A 132 -18.61 7.78 -6.21
N ARG A 133 -19.16 7.25 -5.11
CA ARG A 133 -18.46 6.96 -3.86
C ARG A 133 -18.71 5.52 -3.44
N PHE A 134 -17.66 4.72 -3.34
CA PHE A 134 -17.72 3.31 -2.92
C PHE A 134 -17.24 3.15 -1.47
N ALA A 135 -17.85 2.20 -0.74
CA ALA A 135 -17.60 1.99 0.68
C ALA A 135 -16.26 1.31 1.03
N ASP A 136 -15.61 0.58 0.13
CA ASP A 136 -14.32 -0.09 0.41
C ASP A 136 -13.17 0.89 0.56
N ILE A 137 -13.30 2.05 -0.06
CA ILE A 137 -12.33 3.10 0.01
C ILE A 137 -12.65 3.81 1.32
N ARG A 138 -11.68 3.81 2.26
CA ARG A 138 -11.46 5.01 3.08
C ARG A 138 -11.27 6.12 2.08
N SER A 139 -12.37 6.71 1.66
CA SER A 139 -12.49 7.85 0.79
C SER A 139 -11.91 8.99 1.63
N ARG A 140 -10.59 8.97 1.77
CA ARG A 140 -9.76 10.15 1.71
C ARG A 140 -9.94 10.65 0.29
N HIS A 141 -11.16 11.10 -0.04
CA HIS A 141 -11.27 12.34 -0.80
C HIS A 141 -10.24 13.22 -0.13
N SER A 142 -9.23 13.63 -0.90
CA SER A 142 -8.44 14.76 -0.48
C SER A 142 -9.44 15.78 0.05
N ASP A 143 -9.26 16.22 1.28
CA ASP A 143 -9.77 17.49 1.80
C ASP A 143 -9.19 18.58 0.89
N SER A 144 -9.63 18.60 -0.36
CA SER A 144 -9.38 19.60 -1.36
C SER A 144 -10.46 20.62 -1.10
N GLU A 145 -10.19 21.48 -0.12
CA GLU A 145 -10.93 22.71 0.11
C GLU A 145 -11.36 23.31 -1.25
N ALA A 146 -12.67 23.38 -1.52
CA ALA A 146 -13.31 24.06 -2.65
C ALA A 146 -13.14 23.46 -4.06
N GLY A 147 -13.27 22.14 -4.22
CA GLY A 147 -13.29 21.42 -5.52
C GLY A 147 -14.53 21.71 -6.40
N LEU A 148 -14.50 21.32 -7.69
CA LEU A 148 -15.59 21.53 -8.67
C LEU A 148 -16.97 21.16 -8.13
N TYR A 149 -17.05 20.01 -7.46
CA TYR A 149 -18.27 19.42 -6.93
C TYR A 149 -18.83 20.12 -5.68
N GLU A 150 -18.03 20.89 -4.94
CA GLU A 150 -18.47 21.57 -3.71
C GLU A 150 -19.12 22.93 -4.01
N ARG A 151 -18.84 23.49 -5.18
CA ARG A 151 -19.37 24.80 -5.63
C ARG A 151 -20.80 24.72 -6.14
N ILE A 152 -21.36 23.52 -6.31
CA ILE A 152 -22.70 23.30 -6.85
C ILE A 152 -23.72 23.45 -5.72
N PRO A 153 -24.72 24.34 -5.86
CA PRO A 153 -25.76 24.55 -4.85
C PRO A 153 -26.55 23.27 -4.52
N ARG A 154 -27.03 23.16 -3.28
CA ARG A 154 -27.83 22.01 -2.82
C ARG A 154 -29.13 21.83 -3.62
N GLU A 155 -29.72 22.93 -4.09
CA GLU A 155 -30.91 22.92 -4.95
C GLU A 155 -30.67 22.32 -6.34
N LEU A 156 -29.41 22.26 -6.78
CA LEU A 156 -28.97 21.59 -8.01
C LEU A 156 -28.27 20.26 -7.69
N THR A 157 -28.63 19.63 -6.57
CA THR A 157 -28.05 18.36 -6.13
C THR A 157 -29.14 17.31 -5.86
N ALA A 158 -28.87 16.06 -6.22
CA ALA A 158 -29.59 14.89 -5.71
C ALA A 158 -28.60 13.81 -5.26
N GLN A 159 -29.07 12.93 -4.39
CA GLN A 159 -28.32 11.81 -3.86
C GLN A 159 -29.00 10.50 -4.24
N ILE A 160 -28.18 9.49 -4.54
CA ILE A 160 -28.56 8.14 -4.89
C ILE A 160 -27.80 7.20 -3.96
N ASP A 161 -28.51 6.48 -3.11
CA ASP A 161 -27.93 5.46 -2.25
C ASP A 161 -28.18 4.09 -2.90
N ILE A 162 -27.12 3.39 -3.29
CA ILE A 162 -27.16 2.02 -3.84
C ILE A 162 -26.66 1.07 -2.77
N PHE A 163 -27.46 0.07 -2.42
CA PHE A 163 -27.16 -0.87 -1.33
C PHE A 163 -27.68 -2.27 -1.67
N SER A 164 -27.15 -3.28 -0.98
CA SER A 164 -27.65 -4.66 -1.07
C SER A 164 -28.41 -5.06 0.19
N TYR A 165 -29.47 -5.84 0.01
CA TYR A 165 -30.31 -6.36 1.08
C TYR A 165 -30.85 -7.76 0.74
N PRO A 166 -31.10 -8.61 1.75
CA PRO A 166 -31.67 -9.95 1.53
C PRO A 166 -33.12 -9.86 1.07
N GLU A 167 -33.57 -10.83 0.27
CA GLU A 167 -34.91 -10.86 -0.33
C GLU A 167 -36.06 -10.85 0.69
N ILE A 168 -35.81 -11.33 1.91
CA ILE A 168 -36.82 -11.55 2.96
C ILE A 168 -37.08 -10.30 3.82
N GLU A 169 -36.22 -9.27 3.77
CA GLU A 169 -36.30 -8.07 4.64
C GLU A 169 -36.91 -6.84 3.93
N MET A 170 -37.95 -7.01 3.10
CA MET A 170 -38.50 -5.89 2.31
C MET A 170 -39.11 -4.75 3.15
N SER A 171 -39.48 -4.95 4.43
CA SER A 171 -40.19 -3.95 5.24
C SER A 171 -39.36 -2.69 5.50
N ASP A 172 -38.05 -2.83 5.74
CA ASP A 172 -37.15 -1.70 6.03
C ASP A 172 -36.69 -0.98 4.75
N TYR A 173 -36.94 -1.59 3.59
CA TYR A 173 -36.55 -1.10 2.26
C TYR A 173 -37.75 -0.76 1.36
N ALA A 174 -38.94 -0.53 1.93
CA ALA A 174 -40.19 -0.34 1.20
C ALA A 174 -40.18 0.78 0.12
N PHE A 175 -39.24 1.73 0.19
CA PHE A 175 -39.07 2.82 -0.78
C PHE A 175 -37.88 2.63 -1.74
N ALA A 176 -37.24 1.47 -1.73
CA ALA A 176 -36.10 1.17 -2.59
C ALA A 176 -36.58 0.67 -3.96
N GLU A 177 -36.03 1.24 -5.03
CA GLU A 177 -36.19 0.71 -6.38
C GLU A 177 -35.22 -0.45 -6.58
N VAL A 178 -35.71 -1.65 -6.87
CA VAL A 178 -34.86 -2.80 -7.21
C VAL A 178 -34.15 -2.53 -8.53
N LEU A 179 -32.82 -2.52 -8.53
CA LEU A 179 -31.97 -2.40 -9.71
C LEU A 179 -31.69 -3.75 -10.35
N TYR A 180 -31.36 -4.74 -9.52
CA TYR A 180 -30.89 -6.05 -9.95
C TYR A 180 -31.05 -7.06 -8.82
N SER A 181 -31.43 -8.30 -9.15
CA SER A 181 -31.40 -9.43 -8.22
C SER A 181 -30.11 -10.21 -8.47
N ASP A 182 -29.23 -10.21 -7.48
CA ASP A 182 -27.88 -10.71 -7.57
C ASP A 182 -27.78 -12.12 -6.97
N PRO A 183 -27.63 -13.17 -7.81
CA PRO A 183 -27.48 -14.52 -7.31
C PRO A 183 -26.11 -14.69 -6.66
N TRP A 184 -26.05 -15.45 -5.58
CA TRP A 184 -24.78 -15.83 -4.96
C TRP A 184 -24.20 -17.07 -5.65
N VAL A 185 -22.87 -17.08 -5.71
CA VAL A 185 -22.09 -18.16 -6.31
C VAL A 185 -20.99 -18.60 -5.36
N SER A 186 -20.60 -19.86 -5.52
CA SER A 186 -19.39 -20.43 -4.93
C SER A 186 -18.26 -20.34 -5.93
N VAL A 187 -17.11 -19.83 -5.50
CA VAL A 187 -15.92 -19.61 -6.32
C VAL A 187 -14.74 -20.41 -5.77
N SER A 188 -14.08 -21.20 -6.60
CA SER A 188 -12.88 -21.98 -6.24
C SER A 188 -11.80 -21.92 -7.32
N ALA A 189 -10.54 -22.19 -6.94
CA ALA A 189 -9.47 -22.43 -7.89
C ALA A 189 -9.76 -23.72 -8.68
N SER A 190 -9.56 -23.69 -10.01
CA SER A 190 -9.99 -24.75 -10.94
C SER A 190 -9.51 -26.13 -10.49
N ALA A 191 -10.47 -26.93 -10.03
CA ALA A 191 -10.31 -28.32 -9.62
C ALA A 191 -11.66 -29.06 -9.71
N GLY A 192 -12.06 -29.38 -10.96
CA GLY A 192 -12.96 -30.49 -11.28
C GLY A 192 -14.42 -30.13 -11.58
N ASP A 193 -14.97 -30.79 -12.63
CA ASP A 193 -16.35 -30.72 -13.16
C ASP A 193 -17.50 -31.01 -12.15
N ALA A 194 -17.22 -31.14 -10.86
CA ALA A 194 -18.23 -31.48 -9.85
C ALA A 194 -18.83 -30.21 -9.22
N PRO A 195 -20.17 -30.07 -9.15
CA PRO A 195 -20.80 -28.95 -8.47
C PRO A 195 -20.39 -28.94 -7.00
N PRO A 196 -20.28 -27.74 -6.40
CA PRO A 196 -19.81 -27.59 -5.05
C PRO A 196 -20.69 -28.38 -4.07
N ASN A 197 -20.10 -29.30 -3.31
CA ASN A 197 -20.79 -29.94 -2.20
C ASN A 197 -20.65 -29.04 -0.96
N ILE A 198 -21.55 -28.07 -0.86
CA ILE A 198 -21.62 -27.08 0.21
C ILE A 198 -21.64 -27.75 1.61
N VAL A 199 -22.02 -29.04 1.71
CA VAL A 199 -22.09 -29.83 2.95
C VAL A 199 -20.72 -30.41 3.37
N THR A 200 -19.74 -30.53 2.48
CA THR A 200 -18.41 -31.11 2.81
C THR A 200 -17.26 -30.13 2.65
N ASP A 201 -17.46 -29.08 1.86
CA ASP A 201 -16.39 -28.15 1.49
C ASP A 201 -16.25 -27.02 2.51
N ARG A 202 -15.00 -26.56 2.73
CA ARG A 202 -14.73 -25.43 3.63
C ARG A 202 -15.11 -24.13 2.93
N LEU A 203 -16.08 -23.43 3.51
CA LEU A 203 -16.64 -22.19 2.98
C LEU A 203 -15.88 -21.00 3.55
N ALA A 204 -15.68 -19.98 2.73
CA ALA A 204 -15.07 -18.73 3.13
C ALA A 204 -15.86 -17.54 2.59
N VAL A 205 -15.83 -16.45 3.32
CA VAL A 205 -16.28 -15.14 2.84
C VAL A 205 -15.23 -14.09 3.14
N THR A 206 -15.04 -13.16 2.22
CA THR A 206 -14.18 -12.00 2.43
C THR A 206 -14.90 -10.95 3.28
N ARG A 207 -14.19 -9.87 3.63
CA ARG A 207 -14.78 -8.73 4.33
C ARG A 207 -15.93 -8.15 3.48
N MET A 208 -17.13 -8.13 4.05
CA MET A 208 -18.33 -7.62 3.40
C MET A 208 -19.19 -6.81 4.38
N ARG A 209 -20.13 -6.04 3.83
CA ARG A 209 -21.02 -5.19 4.62
C ARG A 209 -22.00 -6.02 5.47
N PRO A 210 -22.50 -5.48 6.60
CA PRO A 210 -23.34 -6.23 7.53
C PRO A 210 -24.56 -6.90 6.89
N ALA A 211 -25.22 -6.25 5.93
CA ALA A 211 -26.39 -6.82 5.25
C ALA A 211 -26.06 -8.12 4.48
N LEU A 212 -24.93 -8.15 3.75
CA LEU A 212 -24.46 -9.32 3.03
C LEU A 212 -23.94 -10.41 3.99
N ALA A 213 -23.24 -10.01 5.05
CA ALA A 213 -22.76 -10.94 6.07
C ALA A 213 -23.91 -11.64 6.80
N ASN A 214 -24.96 -10.88 7.15
CA ASN A 214 -26.17 -11.42 7.78
C ASN A 214 -26.93 -12.37 6.84
N ALA A 215 -27.03 -12.03 5.54
CA ALA A 215 -27.64 -12.90 4.54
C ALA A 215 -26.93 -14.26 4.47
N ILE A 216 -25.59 -14.27 4.50
CA ILE A 216 -24.79 -15.50 4.54
C ILE A 216 -24.94 -16.24 5.85
N ALA A 217 -24.85 -15.57 7.00
CA ALA A 217 -24.97 -16.21 8.30
C ALA A 217 -26.31 -16.96 8.43
N ARG A 218 -27.40 -16.32 7.98
CA ARG A 218 -28.74 -16.93 7.94
C ARG A 218 -28.83 -18.10 6.96
N TYR A 219 -28.23 -17.96 5.77
CA TYR A 219 -28.18 -19.05 4.79
C TYR A 219 -27.43 -20.27 5.35
N VAL A 220 -26.31 -20.05 6.03
CA VAL A 220 -25.51 -21.09 6.67
C VAL A 220 -26.28 -21.77 7.81
N GLU A 221 -26.99 -21.00 8.64
CA GLU A 221 -27.83 -21.53 9.72
C GLU A 221 -28.98 -22.40 9.20
N LEU A 222 -29.75 -21.90 8.22
CA LEU A 222 -30.91 -22.59 7.65
C LEU A 222 -30.55 -23.91 6.96
N ASN A 223 -29.33 -24.02 6.45
CA ASN A 223 -28.85 -25.19 5.73
C ASN A 223 -27.93 -26.10 6.58
N GLY A 224 -27.74 -25.80 7.87
CA GLY A 224 -26.95 -26.64 8.78
C GLY A 224 -25.44 -26.61 8.54
N LEU A 225 -24.90 -25.50 8.03
CA LEU A 225 -23.51 -25.36 7.56
C LEU A 225 -22.58 -24.65 8.57
N GLY A 226 -23.04 -24.43 9.81
CA GLY A 226 -22.42 -23.53 10.79
C GLY A 226 -20.95 -23.76 11.09
N ASN A 227 -20.46 -25.00 11.03
CA ASN A 227 -19.07 -25.35 11.35
C ASN A 227 -18.10 -25.21 10.17
N GLN A 228 -18.57 -24.78 9.01
CA GLN A 228 -17.79 -24.80 7.76
C GLN A 228 -17.45 -23.41 7.22
N LEU A 229 -18.07 -22.35 7.74
CA LEU A 229 -17.84 -20.97 7.30
C LEU A 229 -16.67 -20.33 8.04
N SER A 230 -15.69 -19.82 7.29
CA SER A 230 -14.58 -19.01 7.80
C SER A 230 -14.70 -17.57 7.28
N MET A 231 -14.68 -16.59 8.20
CA MET A 231 -14.60 -15.17 7.82
C MET A 231 -13.13 -14.81 7.61
N ILE A 232 -12.78 -14.38 6.39
CA ILE A 232 -11.43 -13.94 6.06
C ILE A 232 -11.40 -12.42 6.04
N ASP A 233 -10.55 -11.83 6.87
CA ASP A 233 -10.37 -10.38 6.97
C ASP A 233 -9.51 -9.82 5.81
N ALA A 234 -9.99 -10.00 4.59
CA ALA A 234 -9.38 -9.54 3.35
C ALA A 234 -10.42 -8.85 2.47
N ASP A 235 -10.00 -7.91 1.63
CA ASP A 235 -10.93 -7.19 0.77
C ASP A 235 -11.31 -8.03 -0.48
N PRO A 236 -12.50 -7.83 -1.06
CA PRO A 236 -12.95 -8.62 -2.22
C PRO A 236 -12.01 -8.58 -3.44
N HIS A 237 -11.18 -7.54 -3.56
CA HIS A 237 -10.21 -7.45 -4.67
C HIS A 237 -9.02 -8.40 -4.53
N ASP A 238 -8.75 -8.91 -3.33
CA ASP A 238 -7.71 -9.91 -3.06
C ASP A 238 -8.16 -11.34 -3.41
N LEU A 239 -9.41 -11.53 -3.83
CA LEU A 239 -10.01 -12.85 -4.11
C LEU A 239 -9.15 -13.70 -5.05
N GLY A 240 -8.54 -13.10 -6.07
CA GLY A 240 -7.66 -13.82 -6.99
C GLY A 240 -6.45 -14.45 -6.29
N GLN A 241 -5.78 -13.69 -5.41
CA GLN A 241 -4.64 -14.19 -4.63
C GLN A 241 -5.10 -15.20 -3.57
N LEU A 242 -6.21 -14.92 -2.89
CA LEU A 242 -6.78 -15.80 -1.88
C LEU A 242 -7.13 -17.19 -2.43
N LEU A 243 -7.62 -17.28 -3.66
CA LEU A 243 -7.90 -18.56 -4.33
C LEU A 243 -6.63 -19.35 -4.63
N VAL A 244 -5.52 -18.65 -4.95
CA VAL A 244 -4.22 -19.29 -5.18
C VAL A 244 -3.62 -19.78 -3.86
N ASP A 245 -3.68 -18.96 -2.81
CA ASP A 245 -3.11 -19.28 -1.49
C ASP A 245 -3.95 -20.34 -0.75
N ASN A 246 -5.24 -20.42 -1.05
CA ASN A 246 -6.20 -21.30 -0.38
C ASN A 246 -7.00 -22.14 -1.40
N PRO A 247 -6.34 -23.04 -2.16
CA PRO A 247 -6.99 -23.80 -3.23
C PRO A 247 -8.08 -24.76 -2.73
N HIS A 248 -8.12 -25.03 -1.43
CA HIS A 248 -9.08 -25.91 -0.75
C HIS A 248 -10.30 -25.16 -0.19
N LEU A 249 -10.32 -23.82 -0.24
CA LEU A 249 -11.45 -23.02 0.21
C LEU A 249 -12.37 -22.67 -0.96
N ARG A 250 -13.67 -22.61 -0.66
CA ARG A 250 -14.69 -22.09 -1.58
C ARG A 250 -15.22 -20.76 -1.08
N PHE A 251 -15.10 -19.73 -1.89
CA PHE A 251 -15.54 -18.39 -1.53
C PHE A 251 -16.99 -18.18 -1.94
N LEU A 252 -17.82 -17.70 -1.01
CA LEU A 252 -19.21 -17.32 -1.27
C LEU A 252 -19.29 -15.81 -1.51
N LEU A 253 -19.85 -15.40 -2.65
CA LEU A 253 -20.06 -13.99 -2.96
C LEU A 253 -21.23 -13.78 -3.94
N PRO A 254 -21.86 -12.59 -3.93
CA PRO A 254 -22.76 -12.18 -5.00
C PRO A 254 -22.06 -12.19 -6.37
N ALA A 255 -22.76 -12.67 -7.41
CA ALA A 255 -22.21 -12.79 -8.74
C ALA A 255 -21.82 -11.44 -9.36
N SER A 256 -22.48 -10.33 -8.99
CA SER A 256 -22.12 -9.00 -9.50
C SER A 256 -20.76 -8.48 -9.00
N ILE A 257 -20.21 -9.06 -7.93
CA ILE A 257 -18.83 -8.80 -7.48
C ILE A 257 -17.85 -9.41 -8.48
N LEU A 258 -18.21 -10.51 -9.13
CA LEU A 258 -17.37 -11.10 -10.16
C LEU A 258 -17.38 -10.23 -11.41
N SER A 259 -16.19 -9.92 -11.89
CA SER A 259 -15.99 -9.59 -13.30
C SER A 259 -15.40 -10.80 -13.99
N ALA A 260 -15.69 -10.96 -15.28
CA ALA A 260 -14.98 -11.91 -16.14
C ALA A 260 -13.44 -11.76 -16.08
N ARG A 261 -12.90 -10.67 -15.50
CA ARG A 261 -11.46 -10.42 -15.32
C ARG A 261 -11.18 -9.92 -13.90
N MET A 262 -10.46 -10.72 -13.10
CA MET A 262 -10.02 -10.37 -11.74
C MET A 262 -8.86 -11.27 -11.28
N GLY A 263 -7.95 -11.70 -12.17
CA GLY A 263 -7.03 -12.80 -11.84
C GLY A 263 -7.74 -14.16 -11.65
N LEU A 264 -9.08 -14.16 -11.69
CA LEU A 264 -10.01 -15.28 -11.63
C LEU A 264 -10.07 -16.10 -12.93
N HIS A 265 -9.02 -16.04 -13.77
CA HIS A 265 -8.98 -16.79 -15.04
C HIS A 265 -9.09 -18.31 -14.84
N GLN A 266 -8.68 -18.77 -13.65
CA GLN A 266 -8.76 -20.15 -13.21
C GLN A 266 -9.83 -20.33 -12.13
N ALA A 267 -10.68 -19.33 -11.89
CA ALA A 267 -11.73 -19.46 -10.91
C ALA A 267 -13.00 -19.95 -11.59
N GLU A 268 -13.59 -21.00 -11.03
CA GLU A 268 -14.88 -21.50 -11.47
C GLU A 268 -15.95 -20.99 -10.52
N ALA A 269 -16.94 -20.29 -11.07
CA ALA A 269 -18.09 -19.80 -10.34
C ALA A 269 -19.28 -20.74 -10.60
N THR A 270 -19.84 -21.27 -9.52
CA THR A 270 -20.96 -22.22 -9.57
C THR A 270 -22.13 -21.69 -8.74
N PRO A 271 -23.37 -21.75 -9.25
CA PRO A 271 -24.54 -21.35 -8.47
C PRO A 271 -24.66 -22.17 -7.18
N LEU A 272 -25.13 -21.53 -6.10
CA LEU A 272 -25.40 -22.23 -4.84
C LEU A 272 -26.64 -23.12 -4.95
N ASN A 273 -26.61 -24.25 -4.24
CA ASN A 273 -27.75 -25.15 -4.11
C ASN A 273 -27.93 -25.53 -2.61
N PRO A 274 -28.98 -25.05 -1.93
CA PRO A 274 -30.09 -24.23 -2.46
C PRO A 274 -29.66 -22.81 -2.86
N PRO A 275 -30.39 -22.12 -3.75
CA PRO A 275 -30.00 -20.80 -4.23
C PRO A 275 -30.09 -19.75 -3.11
N LEU A 276 -29.17 -18.78 -3.15
CA LEU A 276 -29.20 -17.57 -2.33
C LEU A 276 -29.17 -16.36 -3.28
N THR A 277 -30.02 -15.38 -3.02
CA THR A 277 -30.19 -14.16 -3.81
C THR A 277 -30.13 -12.96 -2.88
N SER A 278 -29.51 -11.87 -3.34
CA SER A 278 -29.59 -10.58 -2.69
C SER A 278 -30.03 -9.53 -3.69
N ASN A 279 -30.90 -8.63 -3.27
CA ASN A 279 -31.32 -7.53 -4.14
C ASN A 279 -30.33 -6.38 -4.02
N VAL A 280 -30.05 -5.74 -5.15
CA VAL A 280 -29.37 -4.45 -5.22
C VAL A 280 -30.46 -3.41 -5.46
N GLY A 281 -30.69 -2.55 -4.47
CA GLY A 281 -31.67 -1.47 -4.55
C GLY A 281 -31.03 -0.10 -4.64
N ALA A 282 -31.83 0.87 -5.04
CA ALA A 282 -31.47 2.27 -4.99
C ALA A 282 -32.54 3.11 -4.31
N ARG A 283 -32.11 4.16 -3.61
CA ARG A 283 -32.98 5.20 -3.06
C ARG A 283 -32.53 6.55 -3.59
N ILE A 284 -33.49 7.36 -4.03
CA ILE A 284 -33.24 8.74 -4.49
C ILE A 284 -33.68 9.71 -3.41
N SER A 285 -32.89 10.75 -3.18
CA SER A 285 -33.28 11.92 -2.39
C SER A 285 -32.78 13.21 -3.06
N GLY A 286 -33.41 14.35 -2.75
CA GLY A 286 -33.02 15.67 -3.27
C GLY A 286 -33.82 16.17 -4.47
N ALA A 287 -33.42 17.34 -4.99
CA ALA A 287 -34.23 18.15 -5.92
C ALA A 287 -34.18 17.64 -7.38
N LEU A 288 -33.10 16.95 -7.77
CA LEU A 288 -32.91 16.44 -9.14
C LEU A 288 -33.39 15.00 -9.33
N SER A 289 -34.56 14.65 -8.79
CA SER A 289 -35.08 13.28 -8.82
C SER A 289 -35.24 12.72 -10.24
N GLY A 290 -35.66 13.52 -11.22
CA GLY A 290 -35.76 13.09 -12.62
C GLY A 290 -34.41 12.77 -13.28
N ARG A 291 -33.35 13.51 -12.89
CA ARG A 291 -31.98 13.24 -13.37
C ARG A 291 -31.42 11.97 -12.73
N ALA A 292 -31.67 11.80 -11.43
CA ALA A 292 -31.32 10.58 -10.70
C ALA A 292 -32.03 9.34 -11.28
N GLN A 293 -33.33 9.43 -11.59
CA GLN A 293 -34.08 8.36 -12.26
C GLN A 293 -33.51 8.02 -13.65
N THR A 294 -33.09 9.05 -14.41
CA THR A 294 -32.44 8.83 -15.70
C THR A 294 -31.14 8.04 -15.54
N PHE A 295 -30.32 8.40 -14.55
CA PHE A 295 -29.09 7.66 -14.23
C PHE A 295 -29.38 6.21 -13.82
N LEU A 296 -30.32 5.97 -12.90
CA LEU A 296 -30.69 4.62 -12.46
C LEU A 296 -31.23 3.76 -13.61
N ARG A 297 -32.02 4.33 -14.51
CA ARG A 297 -32.49 3.63 -15.72
C ARG A 297 -31.31 3.17 -16.58
N LEU A 298 -30.28 4.00 -16.78
CA LEU A 298 -29.09 3.63 -17.52
C LEU A 298 -28.31 2.51 -16.81
N VAL A 299 -28.19 2.58 -15.47
CA VAL A 299 -27.58 1.51 -14.66
C VAL A 299 -28.34 0.19 -14.85
N LYS A 300 -29.67 0.20 -14.77
CA LYS A 300 -30.53 -0.97 -15.00
C LYS A 300 -30.35 -1.56 -16.40
N GLU A 301 -30.38 -0.71 -17.43
CA GLU A 301 -30.15 -1.14 -18.82
C GLU A 301 -28.79 -1.83 -18.97
N ASN A 302 -27.73 -1.25 -18.39
CA ASN A 302 -26.39 -1.81 -18.46
C ASN A 302 -26.23 -3.11 -17.63
N LEU A 303 -26.95 -3.23 -16.52
CA LEU A 303 -27.00 -4.46 -15.70
C LEU A 303 -27.77 -5.59 -16.40
N ALA A 304 -28.75 -5.28 -17.24
CA ALA A 304 -29.50 -6.27 -18.03
C ALA A 304 -28.77 -6.70 -19.32
N ALA A 305 -27.90 -5.83 -19.85
CA ALA A 305 -27.11 -6.10 -21.04
C ALA A 305 -25.90 -7.03 -20.78
N PRO A 306 -25.25 -7.57 -21.83
CA PRO A 306 -23.93 -8.18 -21.72
C PRO A 306 -22.89 -7.22 -21.12
N GLU A 307 -21.87 -7.79 -20.46
CA GLU A 307 -20.76 -7.02 -19.90
C GLU A 307 -19.82 -6.51 -21.01
N ASP A 308 -20.18 -5.39 -21.60
CA ASP A 308 -19.30 -4.69 -22.55
C ASP A 308 -18.26 -3.85 -21.82
N ASN A 309 -17.11 -3.67 -22.48
CA ASN A 309 -16.06 -2.78 -22.02
C ASN A 309 -16.42 -1.32 -22.32
N ILE A 310 -16.00 -0.44 -21.42
CA ILE A 310 -16.02 1.01 -21.65
C ILE A 310 -14.79 1.37 -22.46
N VAL A 311 -15.02 2.08 -23.56
CA VAL A 311 -13.97 2.59 -24.43
C VAL A 311 -13.92 4.10 -24.27
N PHE A 312 -12.76 4.60 -23.86
CA PHE A 312 -12.48 6.03 -23.79
C PHE A 312 -11.69 6.46 -25.02
N GLU A 313 -12.17 7.51 -25.68
CA GLU A 313 -11.53 8.10 -26.86
C GLU A 313 -11.19 9.57 -26.57
N PRO A 314 -10.19 9.85 -25.71
CA PRO A 314 -9.86 11.21 -25.35
C PRO A 314 -9.33 11.99 -26.56
N GLU A 315 -9.93 13.14 -26.80
CA GLU A 315 -9.56 14.04 -27.91
C GLU A 315 -8.58 15.12 -27.44
N ALA A 316 -8.64 15.47 -26.15
CA ALA A 316 -7.67 16.36 -25.52
C ALA A 316 -6.42 15.60 -25.04
N THR A 317 -5.38 16.38 -24.71
CA THR A 317 -4.19 15.91 -24.01
C THR A 317 -3.99 16.70 -22.73
N MET A 318 -3.36 16.08 -21.74
CA MET A 318 -3.07 16.76 -20.48
C MET A 318 -2.21 18.01 -20.68
N ARG A 319 -1.29 17.99 -21.66
CA ARG A 319 -0.48 19.16 -22.01
C ARG A 319 -1.35 20.33 -22.50
N GLN A 320 -2.37 20.06 -23.30
CA GLN A 320 -3.30 21.11 -23.75
C GLN A 320 -4.10 21.68 -22.59
N ILE A 321 -4.57 20.83 -21.67
CA ILE A 321 -5.24 21.24 -20.43
C ILE A 321 -4.34 22.14 -19.57
N GLN A 322 -3.08 21.75 -19.35
CA GLN A 322 -2.11 22.54 -18.59
C GLN A 322 -1.82 23.90 -19.26
N LEU A 323 -1.67 23.92 -20.59
CA LEU A 323 -1.46 25.16 -21.34
C LEU A 323 -2.70 26.07 -21.31
N PHE A 324 -3.90 25.50 -21.37
CA PHE A 324 -5.16 26.24 -21.25
C PHE A 324 -5.30 26.88 -19.86
N ASN A 325 -5.09 26.10 -18.79
CA ASN A 325 -5.11 26.60 -17.43
C ASN A 325 -4.04 27.68 -17.21
N LEU A 326 -2.84 27.50 -17.77
CA LEU A 326 -1.78 28.50 -17.71
C LEU A 326 -2.14 29.79 -18.45
N ALA A 327 -2.76 29.72 -19.63
CA ALA A 327 -3.24 30.87 -20.39
C ALA A 327 -4.32 31.65 -19.63
N CYS A 328 -5.24 30.95 -18.96
CA CYS A 328 -6.25 31.58 -18.09
C CYS A 328 -5.59 32.32 -16.92
N ARG A 329 -4.68 31.65 -16.18
CA ARG A 329 -3.98 32.25 -15.03
C ARG A 329 -3.05 33.40 -15.39
N SER A 330 -2.45 33.38 -16.58
CA SER A 330 -1.47 34.38 -17.03
C SER A 330 -2.12 35.59 -17.74
N GLY A 331 -3.45 35.59 -17.92
CA GLY A 331 -4.16 36.67 -18.62
C GLY A 331 -3.99 36.66 -20.15
N GLY A 332 -3.67 35.51 -20.75
CA GLY A 332 -3.63 35.35 -22.20
C GLY A 332 -2.53 34.43 -22.74
N ILE A 333 -2.63 34.10 -24.03
CA ILE A 333 -1.79 33.11 -24.73
C ILE A 333 -0.32 33.55 -24.75
N SER A 334 -0.03 34.82 -25.06
CA SER A 334 1.34 35.34 -25.13
C SER A 334 2.03 35.36 -23.75
N ALA A 335 1.28 35.61 -22.68
CA ALA A 335 1.81 35.56 -21.33
C ALA A 335 2.12 34.11 -20.91
N ALA A 336 1.21 33.17 -21.19
CA ALA A 336 1.45 31.75 -20.95
C ALA A 336 2.64 31.19 -21.73
N ALA A 337 2.86 31.61 -22.97
CA ALA A 337 4.02 31.19 -23.76
C ALA A 337 5.34 31.57 -23.08
N ARG A 338 5.43 32.81 -22.54
CA ARG A 338 6.60 33.26 -21.77
C ARG A 338 6.80 32.42 -20.51
N VAL A 339 5.74 32.16 -19.74
CA VAL A 339 5.82 31.36 -18.50
C VAL A 339 6.19 29.90 -18.79
N ALA A 340 5.66 29.32 -19.87
CA ALA A 340 5.94 27.95 -20.28
C ALA A 340 7.33 27.76 -20.93
N ASN A 341 8.07 28.85 -21.19
CA ASN A 341 9.29 28.86 -22.01
C ASN A 341 9.06 28.21 -23.39
N LEU A 342 7.95 28.54 -24.04
CA LEU A 342 7.59 28.07 -25.37
C LEU A 342 7.37 29.25 -26.32
N SER A 343 7.45 29.00 -27.62
CA SER A 343 7.03 30.01 -28.60
C SER A 343 5.51 30.21 -28.54
N GLN A 344 5.04 31.45 -28.74
CA GLN A 344 3.60 31.74 -28.82
C GLN A 344 2.91 30.90 -29.92
N PRO A 345 3.45 30.72 -31.14
CA PRO A 345 2.85 29.83 -32.14
C PRO A 345 2.66 28.40 -31.64
N SER A 346 3.61 27.86 -30.87
CA SER A 346 3.50 26.52 -30.29
C SER A 346 2.35 26.40 -29.30
N VAL A 347 2.18 27.38 -28.40
CA VAL A 347 1.06 27.39 -27.44
C VAL A 347 -0.27 27.59 -28.17
N SER A 348 -0.33 28.54 -29.11
CA SER A 348 -1.52 28.81 -29.92
C SER A 348 -1.98 27.57 -30.68
N ALA A 349 -1.07 26.82 -31.31
CA ALA A 349 -1.41 25.60 -32.04
C ALA A 349 -1.95 24.48 -31.12
N GLN A 350 -1.44 24.36 -29.89
CA GLN A 350 -1.95 23.38 -28.92
C GLN A 350 -3.35 23.75 -28.42
N LEU A 351 -3.58 25.03 -28.13
CA LEU A 351 -4.89 25.54 -27.72
C LEU A 351 -5.92 25.44 -28.85
N GLN A 352 -5.53 25.72 -30.09
CA GLN A 352 -6.43 25.57 -31.25
C GLN A 352 -6.90 24.12 -31.40
N LYS A 353 -6.01 23.12 -31.22
CA LYS A 353 -6.42 21.71 -31.22
C LYS A 353 -7.36 21.36 -30.06
N LEU A 354 -7.22 22.03 -28.91
CA LEU A 354 -8.18 21.86 -27.81
C LEU A 354 -9.54 22.48 -28.17
N GLU A 355 -9.54 23.67 -28.78
CA GLU A 355 -10.75 24.32 -29.30
C GLU A 355 -11.47 23.45 -30.34
N GLU A 356 -10.71 22.79 -31.23
CA GLU A 356 -11.22 21.82 -32.20
C GLU A 356 -11.91 20.63 -31.51
N SER A 357 -11.29 20.05 -30.47
CA SER A 357 -11.92 18.95 -29.70
C SER A 357 -13.19 19.38 -28.96
N VAL A 358 -13.24 20.61 -28.46
CA VAL A 358 -14.43 21.15 -27.77
C VAL A 358 -15.49 21.63 -28.76
N GLY A 359 -15.11 21.92 -30.01
CA GLY A 359 -15.97 22.47 -31.05
C GLY A 359 -16.29 23.96 -30.88
N ARG A 360 -15.61 24.68 -29.96
CA ARG A 360 -15.79 26.12 -29.72
C ARG A 360 -14.47 26.81 -29.40
N ALA A 361 -14.36 28.08 -29.79
CA ALA A 361 -13.26 28.93 -29.39
C ALA A 361 -13.27 29.13 -27.86
N LEU A 362 -12.14 28.86 -27.22
CA LEU A 362 -11.92 28.98 -25.77
C LEU A 362 -11.30 30.35 -25.41
N PHE A 363 -10.71 31.02 -26.40
CA PHE A 363 -10.26 32.40 -26.30
C PHE A 363 -10.85 33.29 -27.40
N THR A 364 -11.04 34.56 -27.11
CA THR A 364 -11.43 35.61 -28.06
C THR A 364 -10.29 36.60 -28.23
N ARG A 365 -10.11 37.12 -29.46
CA ARG A 365 -9.14 38.18 -29.72
C ARG A 365 -9.66 39.51 -29.21
N ARG A 366 -8.78 40.26 -28.53
CA ARG A 366 -8.98 41.65 -28.10
C ARG A 366 -7.82 42.52 -28.59
N SER A 367 -8.00 43.84 -28.54
CA SER A 367 -6.99 44.82 -28.96
C SER A 367 -5.69 44.76 -28.14
N ASP A 368 -5.74 44.24 -26.92
CA ASP A 368 -4.64 44.10 -25.97
C ASP A 368 -4.14 42.65 -25.81
N GLY A 369 -4.70 41.69 -26.56
CA GLY A 369 -4.29 40.29 -26.51
C GLY A 369 -5.44 39.31 -26.70
N SER A 370 -5.54 38.32 -25.82
CA SER A 370 -6.56 37.27 -25.85
C SER A 370 -7.24 37.16 -24.50
N SER A 371 -8.57 37.18 -24.47
CA SER A 371 -9.37 36.92 -23.27
C SER A 371 -10.06 35.57 -23.35
N ILE A 372 -10.35 34.97 -22.19
CA ILE A 372 -11.16 33.74 -22.13
C ILE A 372 -12.55 33.99 -22.75
N SER A 373 -13.06 33.02 -23.49
CA SER A 373 -14.42 33.02 -24.02
C SER A 373 -15.41 32.44 -23.01
N GLU A 374 -16.71 32.55 -23.28
CA GLU A 374 -17.73 31.86 -22.47
C GLU A 374 -17.55 30.33 -22.44
N ALA A 375 -17.14 29.72 -23.56
CA ALA A 375 -16.85 28.30 -23.59
C ALA A 375 -15.59 27.95 -22.79
N GLY A 376 -14.58 28.83 -22.81
CA GLY A 376 -13.39 28.72 -21.96
C GLY A 376 -13.75 28.80 -20.48
N ASP A 377 -14.61 29.75 -20.09
CA ASP A 377 -15.05 29.92 -18.70
C ASP A 377 -15.79 28.69 -18.17
N ARG A 378 -16.64 28.07 -19.01
CA ARG A 378 -17.30 26.79 -18.69
C ARG A 378 -16.35 25.60 -18.61
N LEU A 379 -15.27 25.60 -19.39
CA LEU A 379 -14.28 24.52 -19.42
C LEU A 379 -13.33 24.55 -18.22
N LEU A 380 -12.96 25.76 -17.78
CA LEU A 380 -11.98 26.00 -16.72
C LEU A 380 -12.16 25.19 -15.42
N PRO A 381 -13.37 25.10 -14.83
CA PRO A 381 -13.50 24.38 -13.56
C PRO A 381 -13.29 22.86 -13.74
N PHE A 382 -13.58 22.29 -14.92
CA PHE A 382 -13.27 20.89 -15.23
C PHE A 382 -11.77 20.65 -15.41
N THR A 383 -11.10 21.53 -16.15
CA THR A 383 -9.67 21.38 -16.43
C THR A 383 -8.80 21.55 -15.18
N LEU A 384 -9.20 22.40 -14.25
CA LEU A 384 -8.56 22.51 -12.94
C LEU A 384 -8.75 21.24 -12.10
N GLU A 385 -9.95 20.68 -12.13
CA GLU A 385 -10.29 19.46 -11.40
C GLU A 385 -9.53 18.24 -11.94
N ILE A 386 -9.39 18.14 -13.27
CA ILE A 386 -8.57 17.12 -13.94
C ILE A 386 -7.09 17.25 -13.55
N GLU A 387 -6.54 18.47 -13.55
CA GLU A 387 -5.14 18.74 -13.13
C GLU A 387 -4.92 18.38 -11.65
N ALA A 388 -5.87 18.70 -10.78
CA ALA A 388 -5.82 18.35 -9.36
C ALA A 388 -5.84 16.83 -9.13
N ARG A 389 -6.72 16.11 -9.84
CA ARG A 389 -6.79 14.64 -9.76
C ARG A 389 -5.53 13.97 -10.29
N GLU A 390 -4.97 14.42 -11.41
CA GLU A 390 -3.69 13.89 -11.90
C GLU A 390 -2.58 14.11 -10.86
N ALA A 391 -2.51 15.30 -10.26
CA ALA A 391 -1.51 15.59 -9.24
C ALA A 391 -1.67 14.71 -7.99
N ALA A 392 -2.91 14.47 -7.54
CA ALA A 392 -3.20 13.55 -6.44
C ALA A 392 -2.81 12.11 -6.80
N MET A 393 -3.16 11.67 -8.01
CA MET A 393 -2.82 10.35 -8.53
C MET A 393 -1.30 10.14 -8.55
N LEU A 394 -0.52 11.08 -9.05
CA LEU A 394 0.96 11.00 -9.08
C LEU A 394 1.61 11.08 -7.68
N ARG A 395 0.96 11.70 -6.69
CA ARG A 395 1.41 11.65 -5.29
C ARG A 395 1.18 10.28 -4.68
N LEU A 396 -0.04 9.77 -4.79
CA LEU A 396 -0.41 8.44 -4.32
C LEU A 396 0.43 7.35 -5.00
N SER A 397 0.72 7.48 -6.30
CA SER A 397 1.59 6.54 -7.01
C SER A 397 3.00 6.50 -6.41
N ARG A 398 3.58 7.65 -6.05
CA ARG A 398 4.90 7.71 -5.40
C ARG A 398 4.86 7.11 -3.99
N ASP A 399 3.79 7.38 -3.25
CA ASP A 399 3.59 6.79 -1.93
C ASP A 399 3.46 5.26 -2.06
N ILE A 400 2.56 4.76 -2.92
CA ILE A 400 2.38 3.32 -3.16
C ILE A 400 3.67 2.68 -3.68
N ALA A 401 4.39 3.29 -4.63
CA ALA A 401 5.65 2.76 -5.15
C ALA A 401 6.71 2.64 -4.05
N ALA A 402 6.80 3.61 -3.13
CA ALA A 402 7.64 3.52 -1.95
C ALA A 402 7.25 2.38 -0.98
N HIS A 403 6.01 1.87 -1.07
CA HIS A 403 5.47 0.83 -0.19
C HIS A 403 5.30 -0.56 -0.84
N THR A 404 5.22 -0.67 -2.18
CA THR A 404 4.95 -1.94 -2.91
C THR A 404 6.22 -2.61 -3.46
N GLN A 405 7.30 -1.86 -3.68
CA GLN A 405 8.65 -2.40 -3.72
C GLN A 405 9.32 -2.02 -2.40
N ALA A 406 9.00 -2.72 -1.31
CA ALA A 406 9.52 -2.37 0.00
C ALA A 406 11.04 -2.65 0.04
N ILE A 407 11.84 -1.65 -0.36
CA ILE A 407 13.22 -1.55 0.07
C ILE A 407 13.16 -1.10 1.52
N VAL A 408 13.29 -2.03 2.46
CA VAL A 408 13.32 -1.69 3.88
C VAL A 408 14.76 -1.69 4.34
N SER A 409 15.24 -0.49 4.67
CA SER A 409 16.58 -0.29 5.21
C SER A 409 16.56 -0.43 6.74
N VAL A 410 17.28 -1.43 7.26
CA VAL A 410 17.38 -1.73 8.69
C VAL A 410 18.82 -1.51 9.15
N GLY A 411 19.00 -0.58 10.08
CA GLY A 411 20.30 -0.36 10.71
C GLY A 411 20.45 -1.21 11.96
N THR A 412 21.65 -1.75 12.19
CA THR A 412 21.99 -2.45 13.43
C THR A 412 23.29 -1.91 14.03
N LEU A 413 23.46 -2.10 15.34
CA LEU A 413 24.73 -1.83 16.00
C LEU A 413 25.82 -2.78 15.45
N PRO A 414 27.10 -2.37 15.47
CA PRO A 414 28.18 -3.20 14.97
C PRO A 414 28.28 -4.53 15.73
N SER A 415 28.46 -5.63 15.00
CA SER A 415 28.56 -6.96 15.61
C SER A 415 29.81 -7.11 16.48
N SER A 416 29.65 -7.80 17.62
CA SER A 416 30.76 -8.23 18.48
C SER A 416 31.45 -9.52 17.98
N GLY A 417 30.92 -10.18 16.94
CA GLY A 417 31.44 -11.41 16.37
C GLY A 417 30.33 -12.40 15.98
N HIS A 418 30.74 -13.54 15.42
CA HIS A 418 29.83 -14.62 14.95
C HIS A 418 28.96 -15.23 16.06
N ASP A 419 29.36 -15.12 17.33
CA ASP A 419 28.60 -15.69 18.45
C ASP A 419 27.55 -14.71 19.02
N SER A 420 27.52 -13.46 18.54
CA SER A 420 26.65 -12.40 19.06
C SER A 420 25.17 -12.75 18.95
N ALA A 421 24.43 -12.64 20.07
CA ALA A 421 22.98 -12.84 20.07
C ALA A 421 22.25 -11.85 19.14
N LEU A 422 22.72 -10.59 19.10
CA LEU A 422 22.16 -9.58 18.19
C LEU A 422 22.28 -10.02 16.73
N THR A 423 23.46 -10.50 16.31
CA THR A 423 23.67 -10.98 14.94
C THR A 423 22.78 -12.17 14.62
N ALA A 424 22.66 -13.14 15.53
CA ALA A 424 21.78 -14.29 15.35
C ALA A 424 20.31 -13.89 15.20
N ARG A 425 19.79 -12.99 16.06
CA ARG A 425 18.38 -12.54 16.02
C ARG A 425 18.06 -11.68 14.81
N VAL A 426 19.01 -10.86 14.35
CA VAL A 426 18.85 -10.09 13.10
C VAL A 426 18.86 -11.02 11.89
N ALA A 427 19.73 -12.04 11.87
CA ALA A 427 19.75 -13.04 10.81
C ALA A 427 18.44 -13.85 10.77
N GLU A 428 17.96 -14.33 11.92
CA GLU A 428 16.68 -15.03 12.04
C GLU A 428 15.51 -14.19 11.52
N MET A 429 15.46 -12.91 11.90
CA MET A 429 14.46 -11.98 11.38
C MET A 429 14.58 -11.83 9.86
N ALA A 430 15.79 -11.63 9.34
CA ALA A 430 16.01 -11.43 7.91
C ALA A 430 15.57 -12.65 7.10
N THR A 431 15.91 -13.86 7.55
CA THR A 431 15.48 -15.12 6.93
C THR A 431 13.96 -15.28 6.99
N ARG A 432 13.35 -15.10 8.16
CA ARG A 432 11.89 -15.20 8.33
C ARG A 432 11.13 -14.22 7.42
N ILE A 433 11.63 -12.99 7.31
CA ILE A 433 11.02 -11.97 6.43
C ILE A 433 11.20 -12.31 4.96
N HIS A 434 12.36 -12.83 4.57
CA HIS A 434 12.61 -13.27 3.21
C HIS A 434 11.69 -14.43 2.81
N ASP A 435 11.50 -15.42 3.69
CA ASP A 435 10.63 -16.58 3.43
C ASP A 435 9.15 -16.18 3.29
N LEU A 436 8.67 -15.29 4.16
CA LEU A 436 7.28 -14.83 4.15
C LEU A 436 7.01 -13.80 3.04
N ASN A 437 8.03 -13.04 2.62
CA ASN A 437 7.89 -11.92 1.69
C ASN A 437 9.07 -11.85 0.70
N PRO A 438 9.20 -12.81 -0.24
CA PRO A 438 10.34 -12.90 -1.15
C PRO A 438 10.47 -11.72 -2.12
N HIS A 439 9.43 -10.90 -2.25
CA HIS A 439 9.41 -9.71 -3.10
C HIS A 439 9.92 -8.44 -2.40
N TRP A 440 10.17 -8.48 -1.09
CA TRP A 440 10.76 -7.35 -0.36
C TRP A 440 12.28 -7.36 -0.48
N ARG A 441 12.87 -6.16 -0.55
CA ARG A 441 14.32 -5.99 -0.57
C ARG A 441 14.77 -5.45 0.78
N LEU A 442 15.36 -6.31 1.60
CA LEU A 442 15.89 -5.92 2.90
C LEU A 442 17.34 -5.42 2.75
N GLU A 443 17.62 -4.21 3.20
CA GLU A 443 18.98 -3.65 3.23
C GLU A 443 19.43 -3.49 4.68
N ILE A 444 20.33 -4.37 5.13
CA ILE A 444 20.86 -4.34 6.49
C ILE A 444 22.23 -3.66 6.48
N SER A 445 22.41 -2.66 7.33
CA SER A 445 23.69 -1.97 7.46
C SER A 445 24.08 -1.75 8.92
N GLU A 446 25.38 -1.79 9.20
CA GLU A 446 25.91 -1.51 10.54
C GLU A 446 26.33 -0.04 10.65
N ALA A 447 26.01 0.61 11.78
CA ALA A 447 26.51 1.94 12.08
C ALA A 447 26.52 2.23 13.58
N SER A 448 27.20 3.32 13.98
CA SER A 448 27.20 3.79 15.37
C SER A 448 25.78 4.15 15.86
N ASN A 449 25.54 4.07 17.17
CA ASN A 449 24.26 4.45 17.78
C ASN A 449 23.84 5.89 17.40
N THR A 450 24.79 6.82 17.36
CA THR A 450 24.56 8.22 16.95
C THR A 450 24.13 8.32 15.49
N THR A 451 24.84 7.65 14.59
CA THR A 451 24.52 7.67 13.15
C THR A 451 23.17 7.02 12.87
N LEU A 452 22.83 5.92 13.56
CA LEU A 452 21.55 5.25 13.41
C LEU A 452 20.38 6.15 13.81
N ASN A 453 20.48 6.81 14.97
CA ASN A 453 19.47 7.77 15.42
C ASN A 453 19.31 8.94 14.44
N GLU A 454 20.41 9.48 13.92
CA GLU A 454 20.38 10.57 12.94
C GLU A 454 19.72 10.15 11.63
N ARG A 455 20.05 8.96 11.11
CA ARG A 455 19.53 8.46 9.83
C ARG A 455 18.03 8.13 9.90
N VAL A 456 17.56 7.60 11.02
CA VAL A 456 16.12 7.38 11.26
C VAL A 456 15.39 8.71 11.36
N ARG A 457 15.94 9.67 12.11
CA ARG A 457 15.37 11.01 12.25
C ARG A 457 15.31 11.77 10.92
N SER A 458 16.33 11.64 10.07
CA SER A 458 16.36 12.29 8.75
C SER A 458 15.54 11.55 7.68
N GLY A 459 15.00 10.37 7.99
CA GLY A 459 14.26 9.54 7.04
C GLY A 459 15.13 8.77 6.04
N THR A 460 16.46 8.85 6.15
CA THR A 460 17.41 8.10 5.30
C THR A 460 17.55 6.62 5.67
N LEU A 461 16.97 6.21 6.81
CA LEU A 461 16.89 4.83 7.26
C LEU A 461 15.46 4.54 7.77
N ASN A 462 14.91 3.36 7.45
CA ASN A 462 13.55 3.02 7.85
C ASN A 462 13.47 2.70 9.34
N LEU A 463 14.27 1.72 9.76
CA LEU A 463 14.30 1.18 11.13
C LEU A 463 15.75 1.09 11.61
N ALA A 464 15.98 1.20 12.91
CA ALA A 464 17.27 0.87 13.49
C ALA A 464 17.17 0.17 14.83
N ILE A 465 18.06 -0.78 15.09
CA ILE A 465 18.24 -1.41 16.40
C ILE A 465 19.33 -0.62 17.13
N VAL A 466 18.97 -0.04 18.28
CA VAL A 466 19.85 0.85 19.06
C VAL A 466 19.83 0.45 20.53
N GLY A 467 20.95 0.71 21.22
CA GLY A 467 21.05 0.55 22.67
C GLY A 467 20.56 1.80 23.43
N MET A 468 20.53 2.95 22.75
CA MET A 468 20.01 4.19 23.31
C MET A 468 19.26 4.98 22.25
N ALA A 469 17.96 5.16 22.46
CA ALA A 469 17.09 5.94 21.58
C ALA A 469 17.20 7.44 21.89
N GLY A 470 17.42 8.24 20.87
CA GLY A 470 17.48 9.70 20.95
C GLY A 470 16.10 10.36 21.17
N PRO A 471 16.08 11.70 21.34
CA PRO A 471 14.84 12.45 21.40
C PRO A 471 14.16 12.52 20.02
N LYS A 472 12.82 12.51 19.98
CA LYS A 472 11.99 12.67 18.77
C LYS A 472 12.02 11.50 17.76
N VAL A 473 12.25 10.28 18.22
CA VAL A 473 12.02 9.04 17.44
C VAL A 473 11.04 8.14 18.17
N GLY A 474 10.25 7.36 17.42
CA GLY A 474 9.45 6.28 17.96
C GLY A 474 10.36 5.16 18.42
N ARG A 475 10.04 4.51 19.54
CA ARG A 475 10.83 3.40 20.08
C ARG A 475 9.94 2.27 20.56
N ILE A 476 10.35 1.03 20.31
CA ILE A 476 9.76 -0.17 20.87
C ILE A 476 10.89 -1.02 21.44
N ALA A 477 10.75 -1.45 22.70
CA ALA A 477 11.72 -2.35 23.33
C ALA A 477 11.63 -3.74 22.71
N LEU A 478 12.78 -4.37 22.41
CA LEU A 478 12.80 -5.67 21.74
C LEU A 478 12.69 -6.86 22.70
N GLY A 479 12.70 -6.66 24.02
CA GLY A 479 12.58 -7.74 25.01
C GLY A 479 13.48 -7.51 26.22
N PRO A 480 13.62 -8.51 27.13
CA PRO A 480 14.56 -8.44 28.23
C PRO A 480 15.99 -8.35 27.68
N SER A 481 16.69 -7.33 28.14
CA SER A 481 18.05 -7.04 27.73
C SER A 481 19.06 -8.01 28.34
N GLU A 482 20.05 -8.42 27.55
CA GLU A 482 21.25 -9.03 28.10
C GLU A 482 22.10 -7.97 28.83
N PRO A 483 22.45 -8.18 30.11
CA PRO A 483 23.32 -7.26 30.84
C PRO A 483 24.74 -7.26 30.24
N LEU A 484 25.39 -6.08 30.29
CA LEU A 484 26.80 -5.99 29.93
C LEU A 484 27.65 -6.70 30.99
N SER A 485 28.65 -7.43 30.53
CA SER A 485 29.57 -8.22 31.35
C SER A 485 31.01 -7.82 31.07
N VAL A 486 31.86 -7.96 32.08
CA VAL A 486 33.30 -8.00 31.87
C VAL A 486 33.65 -9.34 31.26
N ILE A 487 34.29 -9.32 30.10
CA ILE A 487 34.89 -10.48 29.45
C ILE A 487 36.39 -10.42 29.74
N ALA A 488 36.92 -11.44 30.40
CA ALA A 488 38.30 -11.42 30.86
C ALA A 488 39.05 -12.68 30.44
N ASN A 489 40.36 -12.51 30.29
CA ASN A 489 41.28 -13.63 30.33
C ASN A 489 41.12 -14.42 31.65
N PRO A 490 41.24 -15.77 31.64
CA PRO A 490 41.19 -16.58 32.85
C PRO A 490 42.18 -16.14 33.94
N ASP A 491 43.33 -15.59 33.55
CA ASP A 491 44.40 -15.15 34.45
C ASP A 491 44.10 -13.84 35.19
N VAL A 492 43.08 -13.07 34.78
CA VAL A 492 42.70 -11.83 35.48
C VAL A 492 41.79 -12.15 36.67
N ASN A 493 42.14 -11.72 37.87
CA ASN A 493 41.26 -11.89 39.03
C ASN A 493 40.06 -10.92 38.97
N LEU A 494 38.84 -11.45 38.83
CA LEU A 494 37.59 -10.68 38.85
C LEU A 494 36.89 -10.68 40.22
N GLY A 495 37.53 -11.22 41.25
CA GLY A 495 36.92 -11.44 42.56
C GLY A 495 35.98 -12.65 42.58
N SER A 496 35.35 -12.86 43.73
CA SER A 496 34.45 -14.00 44.01
C SER A 496 32.97 -13.61 44.14
N GLY A 497 32.64 -12.34 43.85
CA GLY A 497 31.26 -11.85 43.87
C GLY A 497 30.45 -12.33 42.65
N PRO A 498 29.10 -12.26 42.71
CA PRO A 498 28.23 -12.65 41.59
C PRO A 498 28.15 -11.60 40.48
N THR A 499 28.56 -10.36 40.74
CA THR A 499 28.58 -9.22 39.80
C THR A 499 29.75 -8.28 40.12
N LEU A 500 30.11 -7.43 39.16
CA LEU A 500 31.05 -6.32 39.34
C LEU A 500 30.32 -4.98 39.36
N THR A 501 30.73 -4.10 40.27
CA THR A 501 30.36 -2.69 40.25
C THR A 501 31.14 -1.94 39.18
N LEU A 502 30.60 -0.82 38.68
CA LEU A 502 31.30 0.00 37.68
C LEU A 502 32.65 0.52 38.19
N GLU A 503 32.78 0.77 39.49
CA GLU A 503 34.03 1.21 40.10
C GLU A 503 35.11 0.13 40.02
N GLU A 504 34.77 -1.13 40.28
CA GLU A 504 35.69 -2.26 40.13
C GLU A 504 36.09 -2.46 38.67
N VAL A 505 35.13 -2.34 37.74
CA VAL A 505 35.39 -2.39 36.29
C VAL A 505 36.42 -1.35 35.88
N CYS A 506 36.34 -0.11 36.41
CA CYS A 506 37.27 0.97 36.07
C CYS A 506 38.72 0.71 36.49
N ARG A 507 38.98 -0.27 37.37
CA ARG A 507 40.32 -0.64 37.84
C ARG A 507 40.95 -1.78 37.05
N LEU A 508 40.20 -2.41 36.14
CA LEU A 508 40.67 -3.54 35.34
C LEU A 508 41.48 -3.08 34.11
N PRO A 509 42.40 -3.93 33.59
CA PRO A 509 43.16 -3.64 32.37
C PRO A 509 42.28 -3.77 31.12
N LEU A 510 41.45 -2.76 30.87
CA LEU A 510 40.40 -2.78 29.86
C LEU A 510 40.89 -2.45 28.45
N VAL A 511 40.53 -3.31 27.49
CA VAL A 511 40.52 -3.04 26.06
C VAL A 511 39.15 -2.51 25.70
N MET A 512 39.07 -1.21 25.41
CA MET A 512 37.82 -0.55 25.08
C MET A 512 37.68 -0.37 23.56
N GLY A 513 36.45 -0.50 23.07
CA GLY A 513 36.14 -0.14 21.70
C GLY A 513 36.28 1.38 21.47
N SER A 514 36.52 1.81 20.24
CA SER A 514 36.64 3.23 19.90
C SER A 514 35.38 4.03 20.30
N ARG A 515 35.54 5.34 20.48
CA ARG A 515 34.48 6.30 20.86
C ARG A 515 33.19 6.26 20.00
N HIS A 516 33.27 5.69 18.80
CA HIS A 516 32.16 5.56 17.87
C HIS A 516 31.29 4.31 18.14
N LEU A 517 31.71 3.40 19.01
CA LEU A 517 30.96 2.20 19.37
C LEU A 517 29.94 2.49 20.48
N SER A 518 28.75 1.90 20.35
CA SER A 518 27.63 2.09 21.28
C SER A 518 27.98 1.68 22.72
N ILE A 519 28.64 0.53 22.88
CA ILE A 519 29.05 0.02 24.19
C ILE A 519 30.03 0.97 24.88
N HIS A 520 30.99 1.54 24.14
CA HIS A 520 31.88 2.56 24.69
C HIS A 520 31.10 3.78 25.18
N GLN A 521 30.13 4.26 24.39
CA GLN A 521 29.29 5.40 24.79
C GLN A 521 28.45 5.12 26.04
N SER A 522 27.85 3.93 26.14
CA SER A 522 27.07 3.51 27.30
C SER A 522 27.92 3.42 28.57
N VAL A 523 29.10 2.78 28.48
CA VAL A 523 30.05 2.68 29.59
C VAL A 523 30.52 4.08 30.02
N MET A 524 30.94 4.93 29.07
CA MET A 524 31.41 6.27 29.41
C MET A 524 30.31 7.18 29.96
N ALA A 525 29.06 7.02 29.52
CA ALA A 525 27.93 7.72 30.11
C ALA A 525 27.70 7.32 31.57
N ALA A 526 27.77 6.02 31.88
CA ALA A 526 27.65 5.53 33.25
C ALA A 526 28.83 5.96 34.14
N VAL A 527 30.06 5.95 33.62
CA VAL A 527 31.27 6.43 34.31
C VAL A 527 31.14 7.91 34.66
N ARG A 528 30.68 8.74 33.70
CA ARG A 528 30.45 10.17 33.93
C ARG A 528 29.35 10.44 34.95
N ALA A 529 28.24 9.71 34.87
CA ALA A 529 27.10 9.86 35.79
C ALA A 529 27.49 9.56 37.25
N ARG A 530 28.47 8.69 37.47
CA ARG A 530 29.00 8.33 38.80
C ARG A 530 30.27 9.08 39.19
N HIS A 531 30.69 10.07 38.40
CA HIS A 531 31.93 10.84 38.61
C HIS A 531 33.20 9.97 38.72
N LEU A 532 33.21 8.81 38.07
CA LEU A 532 34.35 7.89 38.03
C LEU A 532 35.33 8.29 36.91
N ARG A 533 36.54 7.73 36.96
CA ARG A 533 37.54 7.85 35.89
C ARG A 533 37.86 6.46 35.35
N LEU A 534 37.72 6.30 34.03
CA LEU A 534 38.09 5.09 33.29
C LEU A 534 39.26 5.42 32.37
N GLN A 535 40.37 4.70 32.49
CA GLN A 535 41.52 4.78 31.59
C GLN A 535 41.72 3.41 30.93
N PRO A 536 41.37 3.24 29.64
CA PRO A 536 41.59 1.99 28.93
C PRO A 536 43.08 1.67 28.82
N ALA A 537 43.46 0.41 28.98
CA ALA A 537 44.81 -0.07 28.68
C ALA A 537 45.09 -0.04 27.17
N VAL A 538 44.06 -0.32 26.36
CA VAL A 538 44.11 -0.26 24.89
C VAL A 538 42.77 0.21 24.35
N GLU A 539 42.79 1.02 23.29
CA GLU A 539 41.60 1.35 22.51
C GLU A 539 41.66 0.68 21.13
N VAL A 540 40.56 0.03 20.71
CA VAL A 540 40.50 -0.71 19.44
C VAL A 540 39.32 -0.28 18.57
N GLY A 541 39.51 -0.29 17.26
CA GLY A 541 38.45 0.07 16.29
C GLY A 541 37.34 -0.96 16.14
N SER A 542 37.54 -2.21 16.57
CA SER A 542 36.59 -3.30 16.39
C SER A 542 36.48 -4.18 17.65
N LEU A 543 35.25 -4.61 17.97
CA LEU A 543 34.98 -5.47 19.12
C LEU A 543 35.60 -6.88 18.99
N PRO A 544 35.64 -7.51 17.80
CA PRO A 544 36.35 -8.78 17.62
C PRO A 544 37.85 -8.70 17.97
N LEU A 545 38.50 -7.56 17.71
CA LEU A 545 39.89 -7.35 18.10
C LEU A 545 40.03 -7.27 19.63
N ALA A 546 39.10 -6.61 20.32
CA ALA A 546 39.09 -6.57 21.80
C ALA A 546 39.02 -7.99 22.40
N ILE A 547 38.13 -8.83 21.87
CA ILE A 547 38.00 -10.24 22.28
C ILE A 547 39.31 -11.00 22.00
N ALA A 548 39.89 -10.85 20.81
CA ALA A 548 41.14 -11.51 20.46
C ALA A 548 42.32 -11.10 21.36
N MET A 549 42.36 -9.86 21.81
CA MET A 549 43.36 -9.36 22.76
C MET A 549 43.15 -9.94 24.16
N ALA A 550 41.91 -9.98 24.65
CA ALA A 550 41.57 -10.60 25.94
C ALA A 550 41.91 -12.10 25.97
N ARG A 551 41.81 -12.81 24.84
CA ARG A 551 42.24 -14.22 24.75
C ARG A 551 43.76 -14.41 24.92
N ARG A 552 44.57 -13.42 24.55
CA ARG A 552 46.02 -13.57 24.41
C ARG A 552 46.84 -13.06 25.60
N ALA A 553 46.29 -12.14 26.36
CA ALA A 553 46.97 -11.52 27.49
C ALA A 553 46.00 -11.27 28.64
N PRO A 554 46.49 -11.05 29.88
CA PRO A 554 45.67 -10.71 31.06
C PRO A 554 44.96 -9.35 30.94
N LEU A 555 44.01 -9.27 30.00
CA LEU A 555 43.23 -8.10 29.63
C LEU A 555 41.73 -8.40 29.75
N CYS A 556 40.95 -7.34 29.87
CA CYS A 556 39.49 -7.40 29.96
C CYS A 556 38.83 -6.57 28.86
N THR A 557 37.58 -6.83 28.53
CA THR A 557 36.72 -5.93 27.73
C THR A 557 35.30 -5.95 28.28
N VAL A 558 34.45 -5.02 27.86
CA VAL A 558 33.05 -4.95 28.30
C VAL A 558 32.15 -5.23 27.10
N LEU A 559 31.37 -6.31 27.17
CA LEU A 559 30.47 -6.78 26.12
C LEU A 559 29.31 -7.59 26.72
N PRO A 560 28.21 -7.81 26.00
CA PRO A 560 27.26 -8.86 26.36
C PRO A 560 27.95 -10.23 26.36
N ALA A 561 27.68 -11.08 27.37
CA ALA A 561 28.30 -12.40 27.53
C ALA A 561 28.07 -13.32 26.32
N SER A 562 26.94 -13.14 25.62
CA SER A 562 26.58 -13.84 24.39
C SER A 562 27.64 -13.70 23.30
N SER A 563 28.40 -12.60 23.31
CA SER A 563 29.46 -12.32 22.33
C SER A 563 30.61 -13.34 22.36
N VAL A 564 30.74 -14.13 23.44
CA VAL A 564 31.88 -15.04 23.67
C VAL A 564 31.46 -16.39 24.26
N ARG A 565 30.20 -16.83 24.08
CA ARG A 565 29.71 -18.10 24.67
C ARG A 565 30.64 -19.27 24.44
N ARG A 566 31.15 -19.41 23.21
CA ARG A 566 32.04 -20.51 22.84
C ARG A 566 33.38 -20.44 23.57
N ASP A 567 33.96 -19.24 23.71
CA ASP A 567 35.20 -19.08 24.46
C ASP A 567 35.03 -19.37 25.94
N VAL A 568 33.87 -19.06 26.51
CA VAL A 568 33.55 -19.38 27.90
C VAL A 568 33.39 -20.89 28.07
N ALA A 569 32.64 -21.55 27.18
CA ALA A 569 32.46 -23.00 27.20
C ALA A 569 33.80 -23.75 27.02
N GLU A 570 34.70 -23.22 26.19
CA GLU A 570 36.02 -23.78 25.94
C GLU A 570 37.09 -23.30 26.94
N GLY A 571 36.70 -22.55 27.99
CA GLY A 571 37.60 -22.09 29.06
C GLY A 571 38.64 -21.05 28.66
N ARG A 572 38.56 -20.49 27.45
CA ARG A 572 39.50 -19.48 26.92
C ARG A 572 39.26 -18.09 27.49
N LEU A 573 38.03 -17.80 27.89
CA LEU A 573 37.62 -16.54 28.50
C LEU A 573 36.67 -16.85 29.66
N LYS A 574 36.56 -15.91 30.60
CA LYS A 574 35.53 -15.93 31.64
C LYS A 574 34.74 -14.64 31.61
N THR A 575 33.53 -14.69 32.14
CA THR A 575 32.62 -13.54 32.13
C THR A 575 32.07 -13.28 33.52
N MET A 576 31.93 -11.99 33.86
CA MET A 576 31.30 -11.55 35.11
C MET A 576 30.33 -10.40 34.79
N PRO A 577 29.04 -10.50 35.13
CA PRO A 577 28.07 -9.44 34.85
C PRO A 577 28.41 -8.15 35.59
N ILE A 578 28.17 -7.01 34.94
CA ILE A 578 28.20 -5.70 35.60
C ILE A 578 26.82 -5.47 36.21
N ALA A 579 26.76 -4.87 37.39
CA ALA A 579 25.49 -4.56 38.05
C ALA A 579 24.54 -3.79 37.11
N ALA A 580 23.29 -4.25 36.97
CA ALA A 580 22.34 -3.69 36.00
C ALA A 580 21.93 -2.24 36.30
N GLU A 581 21.98 -1.85 37.58
CA GLU A 581 21.85 -0.46 38.05
C GLU A 581 22.99 0.44 37.55
N ASP A 582 24.14 -0.15 37.23
CA ASP A 582 25.30 0.55 36.72
C ASP A 582 25.25 0.79 35.22
N ILE A 583 24.92 -0.23 34.42
CA ILE A 583 24.82 -0.12 32.96
C ILE A 583 23.70 -1.02 32.40
N SER A 584 22.72 -0.41 31.72
CA SER A 584 21.67 -1.13 30.98
C SER A 584 22.15 -1.56 29.59
N GLY A 585 21.83 -2.80 29.19
CA GLY A 585 22.08 -3.31 27.83
C GLY A 585 20.88 -3.20 26.89
N GLN A 586 19.83 -2.44 27.24
CA GLN A 586 18.51 -2.59 26.60
C GLN A 586 18.53 -2.20 25.13
N LEU A 587 18.05 -3.10 24.28
CA LEU A 587 17.89 -2.87 22.85
C LEU A 587 16.46 -2.43 22.53
N SER A 588 16.37 -1.45 21.65
CA SER A 588 15.11 -0.96 21.10
C SER A 588 15.19 -0.86 19.59
N VAL A 589 14.08 -1.14 18.91
CA VAL A 589 13.89 -0.72 17.53
C VAL A 589 13.35 0.71 17.52
N ILE A 590 13.96 1.57 16.71
CA ILE A 590 13.55 2.96 16.51
C ILE A 590 13.07 3.20 15.08
N PHE A 591 12.14 4.16 14.94
CA PHE A 591 11.55 4.59 13.67
C PHE A 591 11.16 6.07 13.72
N SER A 592 10.94 6.69 12.56
CA SER A 592 10.50 8.09 12.49
C SER A 592 9.04 8.24 12.92
N MET A 593 8.73 9.30 13.68
CA MET A 593 7.35 9.65 14.07
C MET A 593 6.65 10.56 13.04
N ASP A 594 7.38 11.07 12.05
CA ASP A 594 6.85 12.02 11.07
C ASP A 594 6.03 11.32 9.96
N ARG A 595 6.00 9.98 9.98
CA ARG A 595 5.22 9.14 9.05
C ARG A 595 4.64 7.93 9.75
N ALA A 596 3.55 7.40 9.20
CA ALA A 596 3.02 6.11 9.62
C ALA A 596 3.93 4.97 9.15
N LEU A 597 4.04 3.91 9.95
CA LEU A 597 4.79 2.71 9.58
C LEU A 597 4.09 1.96 8.44
N SER A 598 4.87 1.53 7.44
CA SER A 598 4.39 0.67 6.37
C SER A 598 4.02 -0.73 6.87
N THR A 599 3.33 -1.52 6.05
CA THR A 599 3.04 -2.93 6.34
C THR A 599 4.34 -3.74 6.50
N ALA A 600 5.34 -3.46 5.66
CA ALA A 600 6.64 -4.13 5.74
C ALA A 600 7.43 -3.75 6.99
N GLU A 601 7.47 -2.46 7.35
CA GLU A 601 8.12 -1.99 8.58
C GLU A 601 7.44 -2.61 9.83
N ARG A 602 6.11 -2.72 9.85
CA ARG A 602 5.36 -3.39 10.93
C ARG A 602 5.67 -4.87 11.03
N ALA A 603 5.70 -5.59 9.91
CA ALA A 603 6.04 -7.01 9.88
C ALA A 603 7.47 -7.27 10.38
N ILE A 604 8.44 -6.43 9.96
CA ILE A 604 9.83 -6.51 10.44
C ILE A 604 9.93 -6.24 11.94
N ILE A 605 9.22 -5.22 12.45
CA ILE A 605 9.17 -4.94 13.89
C ILE A 605 8.60 -6.14 14.66
N GLN A 606 7.52 -6.75 14.19
CA GLN A 606 6.95 -7.94 14.82
C GLN A 606 7.90 -9.13 14.79
N ALA A 607 8.58 -9.37 13.66
CA ALA A 607 9.57 -10.43 13.54
C ALA A 607 10.79 -10.22 14.45
N LEU A 608 11.23 -8.97 14.63
CA LEU A 608 12.25 -8.61 15.62
C LEU A 608 11.75 -8.86 17.05
N ILE A 609 10.54 -8.44 17.41
CA ILE A 609 10.01 -8.68 18.76
C ILE A 609 9.92 -10.19 19.04
N ALA A 610 9.45 -10.98 18.06
CA ALA A 610 9.37 -12.43 18.20
C ALA A 610 10.76 -13.08 18.37
N SER A 611 11.75 -12.70 17.54
CA SER A 611 13.09 -13.29 17.64
C SER A 611 13.76 -12.95 18.97
N PHE A 612 13.54 -11.77 19.53
CA PHE A 612 14.09 -11.39 20.83
C PHE A 612 13.27 -11.88 22.04
N ALA A 613 12.06 -12.42 21.83
CA ALA A 613 11.23 -13.00 22.90
C ALA A 613 11.56 -14.46 23.22
N GLU A 614 12.11 -15.22 22.27
CA GLU A 614 12.46 -16.63 22.50
C GLU A 614 13.74 -16.76 23.36
N PRO A 615 13.75 -17.55 24.45
CA PRO A 615 15.00 -17.93 25.12
C PRO A 615 15.81 -18.86 24.21
N GLN A 616 17.15 -18.74 24.20
CA GLN A 616 18.00 -19.70 23.50
C GLN A 616 17.77 -21.10 24.06
N THR A 617 17.13 -21.98 23.30
CA THR A 617 17.01 -23.40 23.66
C THR A 617 18.40 -24.03 23.68
N GLU A 618 18.64 -24.81 24.72
CA GLU A 618 19.88 -25.47 25.14
C GLU A 618 20.32 -26.60 24.18
N GLN A 619 20.43 -26.36 22.87
CA GLN A 619 20.70 -27.39 21.86
C GLN A 619 22.16 -27.55 21.40
N ASP A 620 23.10 -26.79 21.96
CA ASP A 620 24.55 -26.91 21.65
C ASP A 620 25.41 -27.30 22.88
N ARG A 621 24.97 -28.29 23.68
CA ARG A 621 25.91 -29.00 24.58
C ARG A 621 26.64 -30.07 23.76
N PRO A 622 27.98 -30.02 23.61
CA PRO A 622 28.71 -31.14 23.06
C PRO A 622 28.55 -32.35 24.01
N SER A 623 28.18 -33.48 23.43
CA SER A 623 28.09 -34.78 24.09
C SER A 623 29.44 -35.20 24.65
N HIS A 624 29.70 -34.86 25.91
CA HIS A 624 30.68 -35.58 26.71
C HIS A 624 29.98 -36.78 27.37
N ASP A 625 29.95 -37.89 26.63
CA ASP A 625 29.97 -39.21 27.28
C ASP A 625 30.85 -40.15 26.45
N GLY A 626 32.10 -40.24 26.90
CA GLY A 626 33.18 -40.98 26.28
C GLY A 626 34.13 -41.46 27.37
N SER A 627 33.64 -42.38 28.20
CA SER A 627 34.45 -43.20 29.10
C SER A 627 34.10 -44.66 28.82
N LEU A 628 34.93 -45.38 28.06
CA LEU A 628 36.00 -46.23 28.59
C LEU A 628 35.48 -47.26 29.61
N LEU A 629 35.08 -48.43 29.11
CA LEU A 629 35.31 -49.71 29.78
C LEU A 629 35.59 -50.77 28.71
N GLY A 630 36.87 -51.10 28.55
CA GLY A 630 37.33 -52.35 27.97
C GLY A 630 37.80 -53.28 29.10
N ASN A 631 37.60 -54.58 28.86
CA ASN A 631 38.27 -55.76 29.42
C ASN A 631 38.63 -55.77 30.91
N ASP A 632 37.95 -56.61 31.69
CA ASP A 632 38.38 -58.00 31.96
C ASP A 632 37.20 -58.85 32.46
#